data_AF-A0A523LU32-F1
#
_entry.id   AF-A0A523LU32-F1
#
_cell.length_a   1.000
_cell.length_b   1.000
_cell.length_c   1.000
_cell.angle_alpha   90.00
_cell.angle_beta   90.00
_cell.angle_gamma   90.00
#
_symmetry.space_group_name_H-M   'P 1'
#
loop_
_entity.id
_entity.type
_entity.pdbx_description
1 polymer ?
#
loop_
_entity_poly.entity_id
_entity_poly.type
_entity_poly.pdbx_seq_one_letter_code
_entity_poly.pdbx_strand_id
1 'polypeptide(L)'
;MKAVILAGGLGTRISEETSVKPKPMVEIGGKPVLWHIMKIYSAHGINDFIICLGYKGYMIKEYFANYYLHTSDVTFDMSKNRMEV
;
A
#
# COMPACT_ATOMS: atom_id res chain seq x y z
N MET A 1 17.49 -10.93 -4.49
CA MET A 1 16.50 -11.47 -5.46
C MET A 1 15.38 -10.46 -5.59
N LYS A 2 14.84 -10.24 -6.81
CA LYS A 2 13.69 -9.35 -7.03
C LYS A 2 12.39 -10.16 -7.14
N ALA A 3 11.30 -9.68 -6.57
CA ALA A 3 9.96 -10.23 -6.79
C ALA A 3 9.13 -9.29 -7.67
N VAL A 4 8.41 -9.86 -8.64
CA VAL A 4 7.48 -9.11 -9.49
C VAL A 4 6.05 -9.44 -9.07
N ILE A 5 5.26 -8.42 -8.74
CA ILE A 5 3.85 -8.56 -8.35
C ILE A 5 2.97 -7.90 -9.42
N LEU A 6 2.09 -8.68 -10.03
CA LEU A 6 1.12 -8.19 -11.00
C LEU A 6 -0.13 -7.65 -10.28
N ALA A 7 -0.25 -6.33 -10.19
CA ALA A 7 -1.28 -5.62 -9.44
C ALA A 7 -2.22 -4.79 -10.35
N GLY A 8 -2.27 -5.10 -11.65
CA GLY A 8 -2.93 -4.25 -12.66
C GLY A 8 -4.35 -4.64 -13.10
N GLY A 9 -4.96 -5.66 -12.51
CA GLY A 9 -6.28 -6.13 -12.92
C GLY A 9 -7.41 -5.12 -12.62
N LEU A 10 -8.40 -5.03 -13.52
CA LEU A 10 -9.57 -4.13 -13.39
C LEU A 10 -10.51 -4.51 -12.23
N GLY A 11 -10.42 -5.75 -11.70
CA GLY A 11 -11.19 -6.15 -10.51
C GLY A 11 -12.67 -6.47 -10.73
N THR A 12 -13.09 -6.69 -11.99
CA THR A 12 -14.51 -6.83 -12.41
C THR A 12 -15.32 -7.95 -11.75
N ARG A 13 -14.69 -8.89 -11.03
CA ARG A 13 -15.37 -9.99 -10.32
C ARG A 13 -15.78 -9.65 -8.87
N ILE A 14 -15.27 -8.55 -8.30
CA ILE A 14 -15.62 -8.04 -6.96
C ILE A 14 -15.96 -6.55 -7.12
N SER A 15 -16.98 -6.24 -7.91
CA SER A 15 -17.26 -4.86 -8.35
C SER A 15 -17.70 -3.93 -7.23
N GLU A 16 -18.30 -4.46 -6.17
CA GLU A 16 -18.84 -3.68 -5.05
C GLU A 16 -17.72 -2.94 -4.30
N GLU A 17 -16.63 -3.63 -3.94
CA GLU A 17 -15.45 -3.05 -3.27
C GLU A 17 -14.47 -2.38 -4.27
N THR A 18 -14.31 -2.95 -5.48
CA THR A 18 -13.32 -2.43 -6.46
C THR A 18 -13.74 -1.15 -7.19
N SER A 19 -15.02 -0.77 -7.09
CA SER A 19 -15.52 0.52 -7.57
C SER A 19 -14.84 1.70 -6.86
N VAL A 20 -14.47 1.54 -5.58
CA VAL A 20 -13.86 2.58 -4.75
C VAL A 20 -12.33 2.45 -4.74
N LYS A 21 -11.77 1.28 -4.41
CA LYS A 21 -10.31 1.04 -4.32
C LYS A 21 -9.87 -0.16 -5.17
N PRO A 22 -8.70 -0.15 -5.82
CA PRO A 22 -8.22 -1.32 -6.57
C PRO A 22 -8.02 -2.51 -5.63
N LYS A 23 -8.27 -3.75 -6.09
CA LYS A 23 -8.19 -4.96 -5.25
C LYS A 23 -6.92 -5.09 -4.39
N PRO A 24 -5.70 -4.78 -4.89
CA PRO A 24 -4.48 -4.81 -4.07
C PRO A 24 -4.53 -3.90 -2.83
N MET A 25 -5.40 -2.89 -2.84
CA MET A 25 -5.59 -1.89 -1.80
C MET A 25 -6.77 -2.19 -0.86
N VAL A 26 -7.49 -3.30 -1.04
CA VAL A 26 -8.48 -3.77 -0.06
C VAL A 26 -7.74 -4.06 1.24
N GLU A 27 -8.32 -3.63 2.37
CA GLU A 27 -7.67 -3.69 3.68
C GLU A 27 -8.06 -4.97 4.43
N ILE A 28 -7.08 -5.60 5.06
CA ILE A 28 -7.24 -6.70 6.02
C ILE A 28 -6.51 -6.28 7.28
N GLY A 29 -7.21 -6.18 8.41
CA GLY A 29 -6.61 -5.71 9.67
C GLY A 29 -6.00 -4.30 9.56
N GLY A 30 -6.63 -3.40 8.81
CA GLY A 30 -6.18 -2.01 8.62
C GLY A 30 -4.96 -1.82 7.71
N LYS A 31 -4.48 -2.86 7.03
CA LYS A 31 -3.41 -2.78 6.04
C LYS A 31 -3.83 -3.40 4.70
N PRO A 32 -3.41 -2.84 3.55
CA PRO A 32 -3.70 -3.39 2.23
C PRO A 32 -3.26 -4.85 2.03
N VAL A 33 -4.00 -5.63 1.24
CA VAL A 33 -3.59 -6.99 0.82
C VAL A 33 -2.17 -6.99 0.22
N LEU A 34 -1.85 -5.99 -0.62
CA LEU A 34 -0.53 -5.87 -1.23
C LEU A 34 0.58 -5.73 -0.18
N TRP A 35 0.31 -5.01 0.91
CA TRP A 35 1.24 -4.88 2.02
C TRP A 35 1.50 -6.23 2.70
N HIS A 36 0.45 -7.01 2.96
CA HIS A 36 0.58 -8.35 3.57
C HIS A 36 1.45 -9.27 2.72
N ILE A 37 1.23 -9.30 1.40
CA ILE A 37 2.04 -10.09 0.46
C ILE A 37 3.51 -9.68 0.55
N MET A 38 3.80 -8.37 0.50
CA MET A 38 5.18 -7.87 0.58
C MET A 38 5.83 -8.22 1.93
N LYS A 39 5.09 -8.15 3.04
CA LYS A 39 5.60 -8.54 4.37
C LYS A 39 5.91 -10.03 4.47
N ILE A 40 5.11 -10.89 3.86
CA ILE A 40 5.38 -12.34 3.81
C ILE A 40 6.69 -12.62 3.05
N TYR A 41 6.89 -11.99 1.90
CA TYR A 41 8.10 -12.14 1.09
C TYR A 41 9.33 -11.57 1.80
N SER A 42 9.17 -10.41 2.46
CA SER A 42 10.21 -9.75 3.24
C SER A 42 10.66 -10.60 4.43
N ALA A 43 9.74 -11.31 5.11
CA ALA A 43 10.07 -12.27 6.16
C ALA A 43 10.96 -13.43 5.67
N HIS A 44 10.98 -13.69 4.36
CA HIS A 44 11.84 -14.68 3.70
C HIS A 44 13.04 -14.05 2.98
N GLY A 45 13.39 -12.79 3.30
CA GLY A 45 14.58 -12.11 2.77
C GLY A 45 14.41 -11.47 1.39
N ILE A 46 13.20 -11.43 0.82
CA ILE A 46 12.92 -10.76 -0.45
C ILE A 46 12.40 -9.36 -0.19
N ASN A 47 13.24 -8.36 -0.45
CA ASN A 47 12.95 -6.95 -0.12
C ASN A 47 12.92 -6.01 -1.35
N ASP A 48 13.24 -6.53 -2.54
CA ASP A 48 13.22 -5.75 -3.79
C ASP A 48 12.01 -6.17 -4.62
N PHE A 49 11.03 -5.26 -4.75
CA PHE A 49 9.74 -5.52 -5.37
C PHE A 49 9.53 -4.65 -6.61
N ILE A 50 9.09 -5.26 -7.69
CA ILE A 50 8.58 -4.59 -8.88
C ILE A 50 7.08 -4.81 -8.94
N ILE A 51 6.29 -3.75 -8.81
CA ILE A 51 4.84 -3.83 -8.82
C ILE A 51 4.32 -3.34 -10.18
N CYS A 52 3.77 -4.26 -10.98
CA CYS A 52 3.18 -3.92 -12.27
C CYS A 52 1.75 -3.43 -12.05
N LEU A 53 1.61 -2.11 -12.02
CA LEU A 53 0.35 -1.43 -11.76
C LEU A 53 -0.52 -1.34 -13.02
N GLY A 54 -1.83 -1.18 -12.81
CA GLY A 54 -2.82 -0.99 -13.87
C GLY A 54 -3.91 -0.02 -13.40
N TYR A 55 -5.17 -0.42 -13.49
CA TYR A 55 -6.30 0.42 -13.07
C TYR A 55 -6.11 0.99 -11.66
N LYS A 56 -6.29 2.32 -11.50
CA LYS A 56 -6.09 3.07 -10.25
C LYS A 56 -4.71 2.87 -9.59
N GLY A 57 -3.67 2.58 -10.36
CA GLY A 57 -2.31 2.40 -9.84
C GLY A 57 -1.75 3.58 -9.03
N TYR A 58 -2.26 4.80 -9.24
CA TYR A 58 -1.87 5.99 -8.46
C TYR A 58 -2.16 5.82 -6.96
N MET A 59 -3.26 5.16 -6.57
CA MET A 59 -3.59 4.93 -5.15
C MET A 59 -2.54 4.05 -4.46
N ILE A 60 -2.02 3.05 -5.19
CA ILE A 60 -0.96 2.18 -4.69
C ILE A 60 0.32 3.01 -4.50
N LYS A 61 0.68 3.86 -5.49
CA LYS A 61 1.84 4.74 -5.38
C LYS A 61 1.73 5.68 -4.19
N GLU A 62 0.58 6.31 -4.00
CA GLU A 62 0.33 7.27 -2.92
C GLU A 62 0.45 6.62 -1.54
N TYR A 63 -0.15 5.44 -1.35
CA TYR A 63 -0.05 4.69 -0.10
C TYR A 63 1.41 4.37 0.25
N PHE A 64 2.20 3.90 -0.72
CA PHE A 64 3.60 3.54 -0.46
C PHE A 64 4.54 4.74 -0.39
N ALA A 65 4.24 5.85 -1.08
CA ALA A 65 4.98 7.11 -0.94
C ALA A 65 4.83 7.72 0.46
N ASN A 66 3.64 7.58 1.06
CA ASN A 66 3.34 8.04 2.41
C ASN A 66 3.40 6.91 3.45
N TYR A 67 4.03 5.78 3.11
CA TYR A 67 4.01 4.58 3.94
C TYR A 67 4.48 4.86 5.37
N TYR A 68 5.60 5.59 5.51
CA TYR A 68 6.18 5.93 6.80
C TYR A 68 5.18 6.70 7.69
N LEU A 69 4.47 7.67 7.13
CA LEU A 69 3.43 8.42 7.86
C LEU A 69 2.21 7.56 8.19
N HIS A 70 1.82 6.63 7.31
CA HIS A 70 0.71 5.70 7.56
C HIS A 70 1.03 4.60 8.58
N THR A 71 2.30 4.41 8.93
CA THR A 71 2.75 3.39 9.89
C THR A 71 3.37 3.93 11.16
N SER A 72 3.52 5.25 11.27
CA SER A 72 4.14 5.90 12.42
C SER A 72 3.13 6.74 13.16
N ASP A 73 3.35 6.92 14.46
CA ASP A 73 2.62 7.91 15.24
C ASP A 73 3.15 9.30 14.88
N VAL A 74 2.28 10.29 14.76
CA VAL A 74 2.67 11.66 14.41
C VAL A 74 2.18 12.61 15.48
N THR A 75 3.07 13.43 16.02
CA THR A 75 2.73 14.49 16.98
C THR A 75 2.84 15.86 16.31
N PHE A 76 1.82 16.69 16.50
CA PHE A 76 1.76 18.06 15.98
C PHE A 76 1.80 19.07 17.13
N ASP A 77 2.80 19.95 17.14
CA ASP A 77 2.82 21.14 17.98
C ASP A 77 2.33 22.33 17.14
N MET A 78 1.04 22.64 17.26
CA MET A 78 0.40 23.74 16.53
C MET A 78 0.86 25.12 17.00
N SER A 79 1.39 25.24 18.23
CA SER A 79 1.91 26.51 18.75
C SER A 79 3.24 26.88 18.12
N LYS A 80 4.04 25.88 17.76
CA LYS A 80 5.35 26.03 17.10
C LYS A 80 5.31 25.67 15.61
N ASN A 81 4.16 25.29 15.09
CA ASN A 81 3.97 24.77 13.74
C ASN A 81 4.98 23.67 13.37
N ARG A 82 5.19 22.71 14.29
CA ARG A 82 6.19 21.64 14.17
C ARG A 82 5.53 20.26 14.14
N MET A 83 6.07 19.36 13.32
CA MET A 83 5.67 17.95 13.23
C MET A 83 6.84 17.06 13.66
N GLU A 84 6.56 16.07 14.50
CA GLU A 84 7.47 14.99 14.87
C GLU A 84 6.81 13.65 14.51
N VAL A 85 7.56 12.76 13.86
CA VAL A 85 7.12 11.43 13.39
C VAL A 85 8.01 10.37 14.02
#